data_AF-A0A101PVF0-F1
#
_entry.id   AF-A0A101PVF0-F1
#
_cell.length_a   1.000
_cell.length_b   1.000
_cell.length_c   1.000
_cell.angle_alpha   90.00
_cell.angle_beta   90.00
_cell.angle_gamma   90.00
#
_symmetry.space_group_name_H-M   'P 1'
#
loop_
_entity.id
_entity.type
_entity.pdbx_description
1 polymer ?
#
loop_
_entity_poly.entity_id
_entity_poly.type
_entity_poly.pdbx_seq_one_letter_code
_entity_poly.pdbx_strand_id
1 'polypeptide(L)'
;MSARERLQAVVFDANAYGVARPNLQQLTRLAERLAGIGIETWVPEPVAWEWAEHVSRDWEAVKNAARQERDRMNRAGIPVAVPTTPYDSREAVIDAVLGNLSAIPHVRIVKLTGSSAVEGLKDQVLQRKPAKTKGGTPEKPGSAVKTGASDSAWLRDVLDLAPPERILIVGADKDVDAAFKAWGKPMPLIRTLDKLRATLFDVTVDDGHAQAAIARHLVSRLPADTFDSDGTGFDIGHITGLESAITHSTDGDGSSLSVYGASVTRLLALAGVGEVSIADDVSDDSARKEPAHTPRPGDLGSADHVTAYATAYFLAEGEATVQTLFNGGDPEVSVLHYDNILVRAELSFHFTDGLITAVEAEAEAEATLVRSAYDDDSDALHRLDEALTWVPGLELRVAPLLGSDSSELSARIQGVPTRVSTTLTPRDGAWELELAIEHDGTDDSLDLLEVSCDYDPGSWWGGYHDGVQGPDAYQVGVSGPDVMGSHGLWTVPAWIISKIDWEA
;
A
#
# COMPACT_ATOMS: atom_id res chain seq x y z
N MET A 1 31.21 4.15 7.92
CA MET A 1 30.74 2.94 7.21
C MET A 1 29.25 2.79 7.53
N SER A 2 28.38 3.01 6.56
CA SER A 2 26.92 2.98 6.76
C SER A 2 26.47 1.57 7.18
N ALA A 3 25.26 1.42 7.72
CA ALA A 3 24.72 0.09 8.03
C ALA A 3 24.61 -0.78 6.76
N ARG A 4 24.24 -0.15 5.63
CA ARG A 4 24.15 -0.74 4.29
C ARG A 4 25.47 -1.39 3.83
N GLU A 5 26.60 -0.69 3.95
CA GLU A 5 27.92 -1.18 3.53
C GLU A 5 28.40 -2.45 4.26
N ARG A 6 27.73 -2.82 5.36
CA ARG A 6 28.06 -4.02 6.14
C ARG A 6 27.14 -5.21 5.85
N LEU A 7 26.03 -5.00 5.14
CA LEU A 7 25.06 -6.04 4.85
C LEU A 7 25.56 -6.93 3.71
N GLN A 8 25.48 -8.23 3.94
CA GLN A 8 25.73 -9.28 2.96
C GLN A 8 24.44 -9.78 2.34
N ALA A 9 23.36 -9.87 3.13
CA ALA A 9 22.10 -10.44 2.66
C ALA A 9 20.87 -9.83 3.32
N VAL A 10 19.78 -9.83 2.56
CA VAL A 10 18.40 -9.63 3.04
C VAL A 10 17.73 -11.00 3.11
N VAL A 11 17.16 -11.34 4.27
CA VAL A 11 16.57 -12.65 4.57
C VAL A 11 15.07 -12.48 4.79
N PHE A 12 14.25 -13.22 4.05
CA PHE A 12 12.80 -13.15 4.16
C PHE A 12 12.25 -14.12 5.18
N ASP A 13 11.42 -13.61 6.09
CA ASP A 13 10.57 -14.42 6.97
C ASP A 13 9.25 -14.77 6.26
N ALA A 14 8.54 -15.79 6.75
CA ALA A 14 7.26 -16.22 6.19
C ALA A 14 6.21 -15.11 6.20
N ASN A 15 6.25 -14.23 7.20
CA ASN A 15 5.31 -13.12 7.34
C ASN A 15 5.76 -11.80 6.68
N ALA A 16 6.83 -11.81 5.85
CA ALA A 16 7.35 -10.60 5.20
C ALA A 16 6.29 -9.80 4.43
N TYR A 17 5.27 -10.49 3.91
CA TYR A 17 4.14 -9.92 3.15
C TYR A 17 2.83 -9.85 3.97
N GLY A 18 2.91 -9.82 5.31
CA GLY A 18 1.75 -9.70 6.20
C GLY A 18 0.99 -11.02 6.42
N VAL A 19 0.25 -11.51 5.43
CA VAL A 19 -0.66 -12.67 5.56
C VAL A 19 -0.02 -14.00 5.07
N ALA A 20 1.31 -14.06 5.08
CA ALA A 20 2.10 -15.22 4.64
C ALA A 20 1.87 -15.67 3.18
N ARG A 21 1.46 -14.75 2.30
CA ARG A 21 1.37 -14.97 0.85
C ARG A 21 2.56 -14.31 0.16
N PRO A 22 3.36 -15.04 -0.64
CA PRO A 22 4.46 -14.42 -1.34
C PRO A 22 3.96 -13.58 -2.51
N ASN A 23 4.52 -12.37 -2.68
CA ASN A 23 4.49 -11.68 -3.96
C ASN A 23 5.80 -11.97 -4.70
N LEU A 24 5.82 -13.03 -5.53
CA LEU A 24 7.03 -13.46 -6.25
C LEU A 24 7.52 -12.43 -7.27
N GLN A 25 6.63 -11.62 -7.84
CA GLN A 25 6.98 -10.55 -8.77
C GLN A 25 7.70 -9.40 -8.04
N GLN A 26 7.18 -9.00 -6.88
CA GLN A 26 7.85 -8.03 -6.01
C GLN A 26 9.20 -8.56 -5.51
N LEU A 27 9.26 -9.85 -5.10
CA LEU A 27 10.52 -10.49 -4.71
C LEU A 27 11.56 -10.47 -5.84
N THR A 28 11.14 -10.74 -7.08
CA THR A 28 12.01 -10.73 -8.26
C THR A 28 12.67 -9.36 -8.44
N ARG A 29 11.85 -8.29 -8.47
CA ARG A 29 12.34 -6.91 -8.65
C ARG A 29 13.25 -6.47 -7.51
N LEU A 30 12.87 -6.79 -6.28
CA LEU A 30 13.69 -6.47 -5.11
C LEU A 30 15.02 -7.23 -5.14
N ALA A 31 15.02 -8.50 -5.56
CA ALA A 31 16.23 -9.30 -5.67
C ALA A 31 17.20 -8.74 -6.74
N GLU A 32 16.69 -8.27 -7.87
CA GLU A 32 17.47 -7.59 -8.90
C GLU A 32 18.11 -6.31 -8.37
N ARG A 33 17.34 -5.47 -7.65
CA ARG A 33 17.87 -4.24 -7.05
C ARG A 33 18.92 -4.50 -5.98
N LEU A 34 18.68 -5.48 -5.11
CA LEU A 34 19.64 -5.87 -4.08
C LEU A 34 20.93 -6.40 -4.71
N ALA A 35 20.83 -7.19 -5.79
CA ALA A 35 21.99 -7.65 -6.54
C ALA A 35 22.79 -6.48 -7.15
N GLY A 36 22.10 -5.46 -7.69
CA GLY A 36 22.73 -4.25 -8.22
C GLY A 36 23.58 -3.50 -7.18
N ILE A 37 23.25 -3.61 -5.89
CA ILE A 37 24.01 -3.00 -4.79
C ILE A 37 24.88 -4.00 -4.02
N GLY A 38 25.07 -5.21 -4.57
CA GLY A 38 25.94 -6.25 -4.01
C GLY A 38 25.41 -6.97 -2.78
N ILE A 39 24.09 -6.91 -2.52
CA ILE A 39 23.43 -7.60 -1.40
C ILE A 39 22.67 -8.83 -1.91
N GLU A 40 22.87 -9.99 -1.29
CA GLU A 40 22.17 -11.22 -1.67
C GLU A 40 20.72 -11.23 -1.15
N THR A 41 19.81 -11.86 -1.89
CA THR A 41 18.43 -12.11 -1.44
C THR A 41 18.26 -13.56 -1.01
N TRP A 42 17.96 -13.80 0.26
CA TRP A 42 17.85 -15.14 0.84
C TRP A 42 16.42 -15.46 1.25
N VAL A 43 15.93 -16.60 0.77
CA VAL A 43 14.66 -17.19 1.24
C VAL A 43 14.99 -18.52 1.89
N PRO A 44 14.81 -18.67 3.21
CA PRO A 44 15.04 -19.95 3.85
C PRO A 44 14.07 -21.03 3.35
N GLU A 45 14.55 -22.25 3.20
CA GLU A 45 13.75 -23.35 2.66
C GLU A 45 12.46 -23.64 3.45
N PRO A 46 12.44 -23.59 4.81
CA PRO A 46 11.18 -23.70 5.55
C PRO A 46 10.17 -22.57 5.26
N VAL A 47 10.66 -21.35 5.02
CA VAL A 47 9.83 -20.20 4.62
C VAL A 47 9.23 -20.43 3.22
N ALA A 48 10.03 -20.94 2.28
CA ALA A 48 9.55 -21.31 0.96
C ALA A 48 8.44 -22.38 1.01
N TRP A 49 8.58 -23.38 1.89
CA TRP A 49 7.54 -24.39 2.10
C TRP A 49 6.26 -23.78 2.69
N GLU A 50 6.38 -22.87 3.66
CA GLU A 50 5.23 -22.20 4.27
C GLU A 50 4.46 -21.34 3.26
N TRP A 51 5.17 -20.56 2.44
CA TRP A 51 4.58 -19.82 1.33
C TRP A 51 3.85 -20.72 0.33
N ALA A 52 4.48 -21.82 -0.09
CA ALA A 52 3.87 -22.78 -1.01
C ALA A 52 2.63 -23.48 -0.40
N GLU A 53 2.68 -23.80 0.90
CA GLU A 53 1.56 -24.37 1.65
C GLU A 53 0.37 -23.43 1.67
N HIS A 54 0.62 -22.14 1.95
CA HIS A 54 -0.39 -21.11 1.98
C HIS A 54 -1.07 -20.88 0.62
N VAL A 55 -0.31 -20.78 -0.46
CA VAL A 55 -0.86 -20.67 -1.82
C VAL A 55 -1.67 -21.92 -2.19
N SER A 56 -1.22 -23.11 -1.78
CA SER A 56 -1.95 -24.36 -2.04
C SER A 56 -3.30 -24.42 -1.32
N ARG A 57 -3.41 -23.83 -0.11
CA ARG A 57 -4.69 -23.71 0.61
C ARG A 57 -5.67 -22.79 -0.10
N ASP A 58 -5.20 -21.68 -0.66
CA ASP A 58 -6.06 -20.76 -1.42
C ASP A 58 -6.58 -21.44 -2.68
N TRP A 59 -5.72 -22.17 -3.38
CA TRP A 59 -6.16 -22.97 -4.53
C TRP A 59 -7.23 -24.00 -4.14
N GLU A 60 -7.08 -24.69 -3.01
CA GLU A 60 -8.10 -25.61 -2.49
C GLU A 60 -9.42 -24.88 -2.16
N ALA A 61 -9.34 -23.70 -1.55
CA ALA A 61 -10.51 -22.89 -1.23
C ALA A 61 -11.26 -22.46 -2.50
N VAL A 62 -10.55 -21.94 -3.50
CA VAL A 62 -11.13 -21.56 -4.81
C VAL A 62 -11.74 -22.77 -5.51
N LYS A 63 -11.03 -23.90 -5.56
CA LYS A 63 -11.53 -25.15 -6.17
C LYS A 63 -12.81 -25.64 -5.49
N ASN A 64 -12.88 -25.56 -4.16
CA ASN A 64 -14.05 -25.98 -3.40
C ASN A 64 -15.23 -25.01 -3.55
N ALA A 65 -14.99 -23.70 -3.52
CA ALA A 65 -16.02 -22.68 -3.76
C ALA A 65 -16.61 -22.81 -5.16
N ALA A 66 -15.77 -22.91 -6.19
CA ALA A 66 -16.20 -23.10 -7.58
C ALA A 66 -17.03 -24.39 -7.75
N ARG A 67 -16.64 -25.48 -7.08
CA ARG A 67 -17.43 -26.73 -7.08
C ARG A 67 -18.80 -26.54 -6.43
N GLN A 68 -18.87 -25.87 -5.28
CA GLN A 68 -20.13 -25.64 -4.56
C GLN A 68 -21.10 -24.80 -5.38
N GLU A 69 -20.64 -23.71 -5.99
CA GLU A 69 -21.47 -22.85 -6.84
C GLU A 69 -21.95 -23.57 -8.10
N ARG A 70 -21.07 -24.32 -8.76
CA ARG A 70 -21.45 -25.18 -9.88
C ARG A 70 -22.53 -26.19 -9.49
N ASP A 71 -22.39 -26.84 -8.33
CA ASP A 71 -23.38 -27.81 -7.84
C ASP A 71 -24.72 -27.15 -7.46
N ARG A 72 -24.73 -25.86 -7.10
CA ARG A 72 -25.96 -25.05 -6.92
C ARG A 72 -26.62 -24.72 -8.27
N MET A 73 -25.85 -24.24 -9.25
CA MET A 73 -26.36 -23.91 -10.59
C MET A 73 -26.91 -25.15 -11.31
N ASN A 74 -26.21 -26.29 -11.24
CA ASN A 74 -26.68 -27.56 -11.79
C ASN A 74 -28.01 -27.99 -11.14
N ARG A 75 -28.17 -27.80 -9.82
CA ARG A 75 -29.44 -28.07 -9.12
C ARG A 75 -30.56 -27.12 -9.54
N ALA A 76 -30.22 -25.88 -9.92
CA ALA A 76 -31.15 -24.92 -10.49
C ALA A 76 -31.47 -25.17 -11.98
N GLY A 77 -30.93 -26.25 -12.57
CA GLY A 77 -31.15 -26.62 -13.97
C GLY A 77 -30.29 -25.83 -14.96
N ILE A 78 -29.29 -25.10 -14.48
CA ILE A 78 -28.31 -24.39 -15.31
C ILE A 78 -27.05 -25.26 -15.38
N PRO A 79 -26.83 -26.00 -16.49
CA PRO A 79 -25.66 -26.86 -16.61
C PRO A 79 -24.39 -26.01 -16.76
N VAL A 80 -23.47 -26.15 -15.81
CA VAL A 80 -22.16 -25.47 -15.84
C VAL A 80 -21.05 -26.52 -15.97
N ALA A 81 -20.18 -26.33 -16.97
CA ALA A 81 -19.05 -27.20 -17.22
C ALA A 81 -18.06 -27.18 -16.04
N VAL A 82 -17.31 -28.27 -15.85
CA VAL A 82 -16.25 -28.32 -14.83
C VAL A 82 -15.14 -27.36 -15.25
N PRO A 83 -14.76 -26.37 -14.43
CA PRO A 83 -13.58 -25.56 -14.71
C PRO A 83 -12.36 -26.47 -14.81
N THR A 84 -11.61 -26.36 -15.89
CA THR A 84 -10.30 -27.01 -16.00
C THR A 84 -9.33 -26.27 -15.10
N THR A 85 -8.97 -26.85 -13.96
CA THR A 85 -7.90 -26.33 -13.14
C THR A 85 -6.55 -26.74 -13.76
N PRO A 86 -5.58 -25.83 -13.92
CA PRO A 86 -4.28 -26.16 -14.49
C PRO A 86 -3.46 -27.12 -13.61
N TYR A 87 -3.84 -27.26 -12.34
CA TYR A 87 -3.25 -28.17 -11.38
C TYR A 87 -4.27 -29.22 -10.93
N ASP A 88 -3.80 -30.46 -10.75
CA ASP A 88 -4.66 -31.59 -10.38
C ASP A 88 -4.66 -31.87 -8.87
N SER A 89 -3.61 -31.46 -8.16
CA SER A 89 -3.44 -31.70 -6.72
C SER A 89 -2.80 -30.52 -6.00
N ARG A 90 -2.92 -30.54 -4.66
CA ARG A 90 -2.26 -29.61 -3.75
C ARG A 90 -0.73 -29.66 -3.91
N GLU A 91 -0.18 -30.86 -4.04
CA GLU A 91 1.26 -31.08 -4.24
C GLU A 91 1.74 -30.47 -5.55
N ALA A 92 0.97 -30.56 -6.63
CA ALA A 92 1.33 -29.94 -7.90
C ALA A 92 1.40 -28.39 -7.81
N VAL A 93 0.53 -27.77 -7.00
CA VAL A 93 0.60 -26.32 -6.73
C VAL A 93 1.83 -25.98 -5.91
N ILE A 94 2.13 -26.77 -4.87
CA ILE A 94 3.33 -26.58 -4.05
C ILE A 94 4.59 -26.65 -4.92
N ASP A 95 4.71 -27.70 -5.75
CA ASP A 95 5.85 -27.89 -6.65
C ASP A 95 5.97 -26.74 -7.66
N ALA A 96 4.85 -26.22 -8.17
CA ALA A 96 4.84 -25.07 -9.07
C ALA A 96 5.32 -23.79 -8.38
N VAL A 97 4.87 -23.51 -7.15
CA VAL A 97 5.32 -22.33 -6.38
C VAL A 97 6.81 -22.42 -6.06
N LEU A 98 7.28 -23.58 -5.59
CA LEU A 98 8.70 -23.80 -5.31
C LEU A 98 9.56 -23.72 -6.58
N GLY A 99 9.05 -24.27 -7.69
CA GLY A 99 9.68 -24.15 -9.01
C GLY A 99 9.82 -22.70 -9.45
N ASN A 100 8.74 -21.93 -9.38
CA ASN A 100 8.72 -20.51 -9.71
C ASN A 100 9.67 -19.71 -8.82
N LEU A 101 9.66 -19.92 -7.50
CA LEU A 101 10.57 -19.27 -6.56
C LEU A 101 12.04 -19.59 -6.88
N SER A 102 12.35 -20.85 -7.19
CA SER A 102 13.71 -21.28 -7.52
C SER A 102 14.22 -20.72 -8.86
N ALA A 103 13.31 -20.31 -9.74
CA ALA A 103 13.62 -19.73 -11.04
C ALA A 103 13.89 -18.22 -10.97
N ILE A 104 13.60 -17.56 -9.85
CA ILE A 104 13.81 -16.12 -9.68
C ILE A 104 15.33 -15.82 -9.67
N PRO A 105 15.83 -14.97 -10.59
CA PRO A 105 17.22 -14.52 -10.56
C PRO A 105 17.58 -13.85 -9.23
N HIS A 106 18.83 -13.98 -8.80
CA HIS A 106 19.37 -13.33 -7.59
C HIS A 106 18.72 -13.74 -6.25
N VAL A 107 17.75 -14.66 -6.25
CA VAL A 107 17.21 -15.29 -5.05
C VAL A 107 17.97 -16.58 -4.75
N ARG A 108 18.46 -16.69 -3.52
CA ARG A 108 19.10 -17.90 -2.99
C ARG A 108 18.18 -18.57 -1.98
N ILE A 109 17.81 -19.81 -2.25
CA ILE A 109 17.13 -20.65 -1.26
C ILE A 109 18.16 -21.20 -0.27
N VAL A 110 18.06 -20.80 1.00
CA VAL A 110 18.93 -21.31 2.08
C VAL A 110 18.38 -22.67 2.54
N LYS A 111 19.03 -23.74 2.09
CA LYS A 111 18.60 -25.12 2.37
C LYS A 111 18.61 -25.44 3.85
N LEU A 112 17.56 -26.12 4.30
CA LEU A 112 17.42 -26.62 5.66
C LEU A 112 18.46 -27.72 5.91
N THR A 113 19.34 -27.53 6.89
CA THR A 113 20.29 -28.58 7.27
C THR A 113 19.66 -29.55 8.27
N GLY A 114 20.09 -30.81 8.22
CA GLY A 114 19.61 -31.83 9.18
C GLY A 114 19.94 -31.47 10.64
N SER A 115 21.07 -30.81 10.89
CA SER A 115 21.46 -30.32 12.22
C SER A 115 20.49 -29.25 12.73
N SER A 116 20.18 -28.25 11.90
CA SER A 116 19.27 -27.17 12.26
C SER A 116 17.84 -27.67 12.45
N ALA A 117 17.39 -28.59 11.59
CA ALA A 117 16.09 -29.25 11.73
C ALA A 117 15.96 -30.01 13.07
N VAL A 118 17.00 -30.75 13.47
CA VAL A 118 17.02 -31.47 14.74
C VAL A 118 16.97 -30.51 15.93
N GLU A 119 17.73 -29.41 15.91
CA GLU A 119 17.67 -28.42 16.99
C GLU A 119 16.34 -27.67 17.03
N GLY A 120 15.76 -27.31 15.87
CA GLY A 120 14.43 -26.73 15.80
C GLY A 120 13.35 -27.64 16.39
N LEU A 121 13.41 -28.94 16.08
CA LEU A 121 12.51 -29.94 16.68
C LEU A 121 12.71 -30.06 18.19
N LYS A 122 13.95 -30.07 18.68
CA LYS A 122 14.23 -30.06 20.12
C LYS A 122 13.65 -28.82 20.78
N ASP A 123 13.79 -27.66 20.16
CA ASP A 123 13.26 -26.41 20.70
C ASP A 123 11.74 -26.44 20.78
N GLN A 124 11.05 -26.92 19.74
CA GLN A 124 9.59 -27.07 19.79
C GLN A 124 9.13 -28.09 20.84
N VAL A 125 9.74 -29.27 20.87
CA VAL A 125 9.34 -30.36 21.80
C VAL A 125 9.59 -29.94 23.25
N LEU A 126 10.77 -29.38 23.52
CA LEU A 126 11.21 -28.98 24.85
C LEU A 126 10.79 -27.55 25.23
N GLN A 127 10.11 -26.84 24.33
CA GLN A 127 9.66 -25.45 24.50
C GLN A 127 10.81 -24.49 24.87
N ARG A 128 11.93 -24.61 24.15
CA ARG A 128 13.05 -23.66 24.21
C ARG A 128 12.79 -22.54 23.22
N LYS A 129 13.09 -21.30 23.61
CA LYS A 129 12.92 -20.14 22.73
C LYS A 129 13.71 -20.32 21.42
N PRO A 130 13.17 -19.88 20.26
CA PRO A 130 11.96 -19.07 20.10
C PRO A 130 10.62 -19.85 20.22
N ALA A 131 10.65 -21.18 20.31
CA ALA A 131 9.44 -21.98 20.39
C ALA A 131 8.48 -21.52 21.49
N LYS A 132 7.19 -21.57 21.17
CA LYS A 132 6.08 -21.16 22.03
C LYS A 132 4.92 -22.15 21.90
N THR A 133 3.92 -21.95 22.75
CA THR A 133 2.64 -22.64 22.64
C THR A 133 1.62 -21.63 22.12
N LYS A 134 0.97 -21.93 21.00
CA LYS A 134 -0.05 -21.11 20.34
C LYS A 134 -1.42 -21.77 20.53
N GLY A 135 -2.44 -20.99 20.87
CA GLY A 135 -3.78 -21.50 21.17
C GLY A 135 -3.94 -22.06 22.59
N GLY A 136 -5.18 -22.38 22.95
CA GLY A 136 -5.59 -22.78 24.31
C GLY A 136 -6.22 -21.61 25.07
N THR A 137 -7.53 -21.67 25.29
CA THR A 137 -8.21 -20.85 26.31
C THR A 137 -8.35 -21.68 27.58
N PRO A 138 -8.58 -21.07 28.76
CA PRO A 138 -8.89 -21.82 29.99
C PRO A 138 -10.06 -22.82 29.79
N GLU A 139 -10.96 -22.51 28.86
CA GLU A 139 -12.15 -23.28 28.51
C GLU A 139 -11.89 -24.44 27.53
N LYS A 140 -10.78 -24.39 26.76
CA LYS A 140 -10.37 -25.45 25.82
C LYS A 140 -8.87 -25.73 25.96
N PRO A 141 -8.43 -26.34 27.07
CA PRO A 141 -7.00 -26.58 27.34
C PRO A 141 -6.34 -27.56 26.35
N GLY A 142 -7.11 -28.32 25.57
CA GLY A 142 -6.61 -29.26 24.56
C GLY A 142 -6.24 -28.64 23.20
N SER A 143 -6.46 -27.33 22.97
CA SER A 143 -6.16 -26.67 21.68
C SER A 143 -4.79 -25.99 21.63
N ALA A 144 -3.98 -26.15 22.68
CA ALA A 144 -2.64 -25.59 22.77
C ALA A 144 -1.65 -26.38 21.90
N VAL A 145 -1.10 -25.75 20.86
CA VAL A 145 -0.16 -26.36 19.91
C VAL A 145 1.24 -25.78 20.13
N LYS A 146 2.23 -26.67 20.30
CA LYS A 146 3.65 -26.27 20.35
C LYS A 146 4.14 -25.92 18.94
N THR A 147 4.70 -24.72 18.77
CA THR A 147 5.17 -24.18 17.48
C THR A 147 6.61 -23.66 17.60
N GLY A 148 7.21 -23.30 16.46
CA GLY A 148 8.51 -22.60 16.38
C GLY A 148 9.70 -23.47 15.99
N ALA A 149 9.50 -24.73 15.56
CA ALA A 149 10.59 -25.53 15.01
C ALA A 149 11.14 -24.94 13.70
N SER A 150 10.25 -24.47 12.81
CA SER A 150 10.59 -23.85 11.53
C SER A 150 11.50 -22.64 11.75
N ASP A 151 11.01 -21.66 12.54
CA ASP A 151 11.72 -20.41 12.85
C ASP A 151 13.10 -20.66 13.43
N SER A 152 13.14 -21.58 14.40
CA SER A 152 14.36 -21.94 15.08
C SER A 152 15.37 -22.61 14.15
N ALA A 153 14.93 -23.45 13.23
CA ALA A 153 15.81 -24.16 12.30
C ALA A 153 16.37 -23.21 11.24
N TRP A 154 15.52 -22.44 10.56
CA TRP A 154 15.99 -21.59 9.46
C TRP A 154 16.92 -20.47 9.96
N LEU A 155 16.65 -19.91 11.14
CA LEU A 155 17.53 -18.91 11.74
C LEU A 155 18.94 -19.46 11.99
N ARG A 156 19.08 -20.74 12.35
CA ARG A 156 20.40 -21.37 12.50
C ARG A 156 21.11 -21.52 11.17
N ASP A 157 20.42 -21.99 10.13
CA ASP A 157 21.01 -22.14 8.80
C ASP A 157 21.46 -20.81 8.20
N VAL A 158 20.71 -19.72 8.46
CA VAL A 158 21.11 -18.36 8.09
C VAL A 158 22.35 -17.91 8.86
N LEU A 159 22.40 -18.17 10.17
CA LEU A 159 23.52 -17.79 11.02
C LEU A 159 24.81 -18.59 10.76
N ASP A 160 24.69 -19.77 10.15
CA ASP A 160 25.83 -20.53 9.64
C ASP A 160 26.43 -19.90 8.37
N LEU A 161 25.65 -19.10 7.63
CA LEU A 161 26.11 -18.40 6.42
C LEU A 161 26.66 -17.00 6.71
N ALA A 162 26.04 -16.26 7.62
CA ALA A 162 26.44 -14.90 7.95
C ALA A 162 26.16 -14.55 9.42
N PRO A 163 27.03 -13.74 10.06
CA PRO A 163 26.78 -13.25 11.41
C PRO A 163 25.61 -12.25 11.43
N PRO A 164 24.96 -12.04 12.60
CA PRO A 164 23.74 -11.22 12.70
C PRO A 164 23.90 -9.78 12.18
N GLU A 165 25.09 -9.20 12.33
CA GLU A 165 25.36 -7.81 11.93
C GLU A 165 25.49 -7.62 10.41
N ARG A 166 25.56 -8.71 9.65
CA ARG A 166 25.67 -8.72 8.19
C ARG A 166 24.37 -9.11 7.49
N ILE A 167 23.29 -9.32 8.23
CA ILE A 167 21.99 -9.68 7.67
C ILE A 167 20.92 -8.68 8.09
N LEU A 168 19.99 -8.44 7.17
CA LEU A 168 18.73 -7.77 7.44
C LEU A 168 17.61 -8.79 7.30
N ILE A 169 16.74 -8.91 8.30
CA ILE A 169 15.57 -9.80 8.25
C ILE A 169 14.33 -8.97 7.90
N VAL A 170 13.61 -9.38 6.86
CA VAL A 170 12.33 -8.80 6.45
C VAL A 170 11.21 -9.58 7.11
N GLY A 171 10.50 -8.94 8.02
CA GLY A 171 9.43 -9.56 8.78
C GLY A 171 8.93 -8.67 9.91
N ALA A 172 7.82 -9.06 10.50
CA ALA A 172 7.20 -8.38 11.63
C ALA A 172 7.11 -9.26 12.89
N ASP A 173 7.60 -10.52 12.85
CA ASP A 173 7.47 -11.43 13.98
C ASP A 173 8.44 -11.11 15.11
N LYS A 174 7.94 -11.18 16.34
CA LYS A 174 8.74 -11.12 17.57
C LYS A 174 9.47 -12.43 17.87
N ASP A 175 9.20 -13.49 17.11
CA ASP A 175 9.87 -14.79 17.30
C ASP A 175 11.37 -14.71 16.95
N VAL A 176 11.75 -13.90 15.96
CA VAL A 176 13.15 -13.58 15.66
C VAL A 176 13.81 -12.93 16.87
N ASP A 177 13.21 -11.88 17.44
CA ASP A 177 13.71 -11.21 18.65
C ASP A 177 13.91 -12.19 19.81
N ALA A 178 12.92 -13.08 20.01
CA ALA A 178 12.96 -14.09 21.06
C ALA A 178 14.10 -15.09 20.88
N ALA A 179 14.40 -15.49 19.64
CA ALA A 179 15.50 -16.39 19.32
C ALA A 179 16.86 -15.75 19.65
N PHE A 180 17.13 -14.56 19.11
CA PHE A 180 18.42 -13.88 19.31
C PHE A 180 18.69 -13.58 20.78
N LYS A 181 17.67 -13.15 21.53
CA LYS A 181 17.77 -12.93 22.97
C LYS A 181 18.07 -14.23 23.73
N ALA A 182 17.42 -15.33 23.39
CA ALA A 182 17.62 -16.62 24.05
C ALA A 182 18.99 -17.24 23.75
N TRP A 183 19.50 -17.02 22.55
CA TRP A 183 20.81 -17.54 22.12
C TRP A 183 21.98 -16.63 22.51
N GLY A 184 21.71 -15.48 23.13
CA GLY A 184 22.73 -14.52 23.53
C GLY A 184 23.51 -13.94 22.33
N LYS A 185 22.83 -13.80 21.17
CA LYS A 185 23.43 -13.27 19.95
C LYS A 185 23.03 -11.80 19.74
N PRO A 186 23.88 -10.98 19.09
CA PRO A 186 23.51 -9.63 18.69
C PRO A 186 22.28 -9.63 17.78
N MET A 187 21.45 -8.58 17.90
CA MET A 187 20.24 -8.47 17.10
C MET A 187 20.58 -8.05 15.66
N PRO A 188 20.08 -8.74 14.62
CA PRO A 188 20.20 -8.27 13.25
C PRO A 188 19.31 -7.04 13.03
N LEU A 189 19.46 -6.40 11.88
CA LEU A 189 18.53 -5.35 11.48
C LEU A 189 17.20 -6.01 11.06
N ILE A 190 16.09 -5.64 11.67
CA ILE A 190 14.76 -6.16 11.34
C ILE A 190 13.93 -5.02 10.77
N ARG A 191 13.34 -5.21 9.59
CA ARG A 191 12.48 -4.23 8.93
C ARG A 191 11.26 -4.91 8.34
N THR A 192 10.16 -4.19 8.31
CA THR A 192 9.01 -4.52 7.48
C THR A 192 9.31 -4.14 6.03
N LEU A 193 8.55 -4.71 5.08
CA LEU A 193 8.81 -4.55 3.65
C LEU A 193 8.75 -3.08 3.20
N ASP A 194 7.77 -2.32 3.71
CA ASP A 194 7.60 -0.87 3.50
C ASP A 194 8.84 -0.06 3.91
N LYS A 195 9.56 -0.51 4.94
CA LYS A 195 10.76 0.20 5.47
C LYS A 195 12.05 -0.25 4.84
N LEU A 196 12.05 -1.35 4.09
CA LEU A 196 13.25 -1.95 3.53
C LEU A 196 13.95 -0.99 2.58
N ARG A 197 13.16 -0.32 1.75
CA ARG A 197 13.61 0.58 0.70
C ARG A 197 14.38 1.79 1.25
N ALA A 198 13.75 2.57 2.13
CA ALA A 198 14.38 3.72 2.78
C ALA A 198 15.60 3.32 3.65
N THR A 199 15.70 2.04 4.01
CA THR A 199 16.83 1.52 4.79
C THR A 199 18.02 1.14 3.90
N LEU A 200 17.81 0.70 2.66
CA LEU A 200 18.83 0.03 1.83
C LEU A 200 19.28 0.79 0.59
N PHE A 201 18.51 1.75 0.09
CA PHE A 201 18.85 2.49 -1.11
C PHE A 201 19.14 3.95 -0.76
N ASP A 202 20.24 4.49 -1.30
CA ASP A 202 20.50 5.93 -1.22
C ASP A 202 19.54 6.60 -2.19
N VAL A 203 18.74 7.51 -1.65
CA VAL A 203 17.75 8.24 -2.42
C VAL A 203 18.10 9.72 -2.34
N THR A 204 18.28 10.34 -3.50
CA THR A 204 18.25 11.80 -3.60
C THR A 204 16.80 12.26 -3.60
N VAL A 205 16.48 13.20 -2.70
CA VAL A 205 15.17 13.87 -2.69
C VAL A 205 15.10 14.71 -3.95
N ASP A 206 14.04 14.51 -4.72
CA ASP A 206 13.75 15.29 -5.92
C ASP A 206 13.63 16.79 -5.58
N ASP A 207 14.14 17.65 -6.45
CA ASP A 207 14.03 19.12 -6.31
C ASP A 207 12.69 19.67 -6.82
N GLY A 208 11.73 18.78 -7.10
CA GLY A 208 10.35 19.06 -7.54
C GLY A 208 10.07 18.67 -9.00
N HIS A 209 11.11 18.45 -9.83
CA HIS A 209 10.92 18.15 -11.26
C HIS A 209 10.32 16.76 -11.51
N ALA A 210 10.78 15.73 -10.79
CA ALA A 210 10.20 14.38 -10.92
C ALA A 210 8.77 14.35 -10.39
N GLN A 211 8.48 15.06 -9.29
CA GLN A 211 7.14 15.11 -8.71
C GLN A 211 6.12 15.73 -9.69
N ALA A 212 6.47 16.84 -10.35
CA ALA A 212 5.63 17.47 -11.38
C ALA A 212 5.47 16.56 -12.62
N ALA A 213 6.56 15.92 -13.07
CA ALA A 213 6.51 15.00 -14.20
C ALA A 213 5.62 13.77 -13.94
N ILE A 214 5.68 13.23 -12.71
CA ILE A 214 4.82 12.13 -12.25
C ILE A 214 3.35 12.57 -12.19
N ALA A 215 3.07 13.72 -11.57
CA ALA A 215 1.71 14.25 -11.49
C ALA A 215 1.10 14.44 -12.89
N ARG A 216 1.84 15.08 -13.81
CA ARG A 216 1.43 15.24 -15.22
C ARG A 216 1.15 13.89 -15.88
N HIS A 217 2.04 12.93 -15.72
CA HIS A 217 1.89 11.61 -16.33
C HIS A 217 0.63 10.91 -15.81
N LEU A 218 0.43 10.87 -14.49
CA LEU A 218 -0.73 10.20 -13.88
C LEU A 218 -2.05 10.91 -14.22
N VAL A 219 -2.11 12.25 -14.15
CA VAL A 219 -3.30 13.03 -14.52
C VAL A 219 -3.71 12.75 -15.97
N SER A 220 -2.74 12.65 -16.90
CA SER A 220 -3.03 12.37 -18.32
C SER A 220 -3.63 10.98 -18.59
N ARG A 221 -3.57 10.06 -17.61
CA ARG A 221 -4.10 8.70 -17.71
C ARG A 221 -5.44 8.51 -17.00
N LEU A 222 -5.95 9.54 -16.34
CA LEU A 222 -7.19 9.47 -15.57
C LEU A 222 -8.34 10.18 -16.32
N PRO A 223 -9.60 9.73 -16.14
CA PRO A 223 -10.02 8.56 -15.37
C PRO A 223 -9.64 7.24 -16.06
N ALA A 224 -9.40 6.20 -15.25
CA ALA A 224 -9.00 4.87 -15.72
C ALA A 224 -9.92 3.79 -15.13
N ASP A 225 -10.49 2.94 -15.99
CA ASP A 225 -11.25 1.78 -15.56
C ASP A 225 -10.25 0.70 -15.10
N THR A 226 -10.45 0.11 -13.93
CA THR A 226 -9.46 -0.79 -13.27
C THR A 226 -9.26 -2.15 -13.97
N PHE A 227 -9.72 -2.30 -15.22
CA PHE A 227 -9.77 -3.57 -15.95
C PHE A 227 -8.94 -3.61 -17.22
N ASP A 228 -8.47 -2.47 -17.74
CA ASP A 228 -7.70 -2.45 -18.99
C ASP A 228 -6.18 -2.53 -18.71
N SER A 229 -5.75 -3.68 -18.19
CA SER A 229 -4.34 -4.10 -18.24
C SER A 229 -3.93 -4.53 -19.66
N ASP A 230 -4.40 -3.84 -20.70
CA ASP A 230 -4.13 -4.12 -22.11
C ASP A 230 -2.71 -3.68 -22.53
N GLY A 231 -1.77 -3.64 -21.58
CA GLY A 231 -0.37 -3.35 -21.84
C GLY A 231 -0.06 -1.90 -22.19
N THR A 232 -0.94 -0.95 -21.84
CA THR A 232 -0.80 0.48 -22.18
C THR A 232 -0.13 1.34 -21.09
N GLY A 233 0.35 0.74 -20.00
CA GLY A 233 1.33 1.37 -19.09
C GLY A 233 0.77 2.10 -17.87
N PHE A 234 -0.32 1.60 -17.27
CA PHE A 234 -0.86 2.11 -16.01
C PHE A 234 -1.11 0.94 -15.05
N ASP A 235 -0.02 0.43 -14.44
CA ASP A 235 -0.06 -0.64 -13.46
C ASP A 235 0.12 -0.06 -12.04
N ILE A 236 -0.97 -0.08 -11.26
CA ILE A 236 -0.95 0.31 -9.84
C ILE A 236 -1.03 -0.89 -8.89
N GLY A 237 -0.90 -2.12 -9.43
CA GLY A 237 -0.94 -3.35 -8.68
C GLY A 237 -2.37 -3.79 -8.34
N HIS A 238 -2.47 -4.94 -7.67
CA HIS A 238 -3.75 -5.41 -7.16
C HIS A 238 -4.21 -4.50 -6.02
N ILE A 239 -5.47 -4.05 -6.08
CA ILE A 239 -6.05 -3.20 -5.03
C ILE A 239 -6.67 -4.10 -3.96
N THR A 240 -6.23 -3.96 -2.71
CA THR A 240 -6.73 -4.71 -1.55
C THR A 240 -7.31 -3.79 -0.48
N GLY A 241 -7.87 -4.33 0.60
CA GLY A 241 -8.34 -3.56 1.76
C GLY A 241 -9.80 -3.08 1.73
N LEU A 242 -10.42 -2.95 0.55
CA LEU A 242 -11.79 -2.41 0.44
C LEU A 242 -12.84 -3.23 1.22
N GLU A 243 -12.77 -4.56 1.19
CA GLU A 243 -13.68 -5.43 1.95
C GLU A 243 -13.60 -5.17 3.47
N SER A 244 -12.38 -5.04 3.98
CA SER A 244 -12.12 -4.73 5.39
C SER A 244 -12.60 -3.33 5.74
N ALA A 245 -12.39 -2.35 4.85
CA ALA A 245 -12.83 -0.98 5.05
C ALA A 245 -14.36 -0.86 5.12
N ILE A 246 -15.09 -1.56 4.24
CA ILE A 246 -16.56 -1.61 4.25
C ILE A 246 -17.06 -2.33 5.49
N THR A 247 -16.48 -3.48 5.83
CA THR A 247 -16.89 -4.24 7.02
C THR A 247 -16.76 -3.37 8.28
N HIS A 248 -15.62 -2.67 8.41
CA HIS A 248 -15.36 -1.81 9.56
C HIS A 248 -16.29 -0.59 9.64
N SER A 249 -16.71 -0.01 8.51
CA SER A 249 -17.64 1.13 8.52
C SER A 249 -19.07 0.72 8.89
N THR A 250 -19.45 -0.54 8.66
CA THR A 250 -20.77 -1.08 9.03
C THR A 250 -20.80 -1.78 10.40
N ASP A 251 -19.64 -2.00 11.01
CA ASP A 251 -19.55 -2.67 12.32
C ASP A 251 -20.24 -1.83 13.41
N GLY A 252 -21.36 -2.34 13.93
CA GLY A 252 -22.07 -1.71 15.06
C GLY A 252 -23.17 -0.72 14.68
N ASP A 253 -23.47 -0.55 13.39
CA ASP A 253 -24.58 0.28 12.89
C ASP A 253 -25.98 -0.36 13.10
N GLY A 254 -26.01 -1.59 13.64
CA GLY A 254 -27.21 -2.37 13.89
C GLY A 254 -27.70 -3.20 12.69
N SER A 255 -27.08 -3.05 11.52
CA SER A 255 -27.25 -3.93 10.38
C SER A 255 -26.35 -5.17 10.55
N SER A 256 -26.90 -6.35 10.22
CA SER A 256 -26.10 -7.56 10.07
C SER A 256 -25.67 -7.67 8.62
N LEU A 257 -24.72 -6.82 8.23
CA LEU A 257 -24.13 -6.78 6.89
C LEU A 257 -22.86 -7.63 6.85
N SER A 258 -22.71 -8.47 5.83
CA SER A 258 -21.50 -9.25 5.58
C SER A 258 -21.03 -9.05 4.14
N VAL A 259 -19.78 -8.65 3.97
CA VAL A 259 -19.17 -8.43 2.65
C VAL A 259 -18.59 -9.75 2.13
N TYR A 260 -18.92 -10.12 0.88
CA TYR A 260 -18.40 -11.32 0.21
C TYR A 260 -17.33 -11.06 -0.84
N GLY A 261 -17.32 -9.84 -1.36
CA GLY A 261 -16.43 -9.40 -2.43
C GLY A 261 -16.55 -7.90 -2.56
N ALA A 262 -15.43 -7.20 -2.65
CA ALA A 262 -15.41 -5.78 -3.00
C ALA A 262 -14.27 -5.49 -3.98
N SER A 263 -14.54 -4.62 -4.95
CA SER A 263 -13.56 -4.22 -5.95
C SER A 263 -13.72 -2.74 -6.29
N VAL A 264 -12.57 -2.07 -6.44
CA VAL A 264 -12.52 -0.77 -7.10
C VAL A 264 -12.77 -0.98 -8.58
N THR A 265 -13.72 -0.24 -9.15
CA THR A 265 -14.15 -0.36 -10.55
C THR A 265 -13.52 0.70 -11.43
N ARG A 266 -13.13 1.85 -10.86
CA ARG A 266 -12.59 2.97 -11.61
C ARG A 266 -11.79 3.94 -10.74
N LEU A 267 -10.66 4.40 -11.26
CA LEU A 267 -9.93 5.56 -10.73
C LEU A 267 -10.43 6.82 -11.43
N LEU A 268 -10.78 7.82 -10.64
CA LEU A 268 -11.46 9.03 -11.09
C LEU A 268 -10.50 10.20 -11.24
N ALA A 269 -9.66 10.45 -10.23
CA ALA A 269 -8.77 11.61 -10.18
C ALA A 269 -7.52 11.33 -9.32
N LEU A 270 -6.44 12.07 -9.58
CA LEU A 270 -5.23 12.05 -8.76
C LEU A 270 -5.44 13.00 -7.59
N ALA A 271 -5.43 12.47 -6.37
CA ALA A 271 -5.59 13.22 -5.13
C ALA A 271 -4.27 13.58 -4.45
N GLY A 272 -3.15 12.97 -4.86
CA GLY A 272 -1.85 13.31 -4.32
C GLY A 272 -0.69 12.51 -4.89
N VAL A 273 0.49 13.10 -4.85
CA VAL A 273 1.78 12.45 -5.13
C VAL A 273 2.78 12.97 -4.11
N GLY A 274 3.39 12.08 -3.34
CA GLY A 274 4.38 12.45 -2.34
C GLY A 274 5.42 11.36 -2.12
N GLU A 275 6.29 11.60 -1.15
CA GLU A 275 7.42 10.72 -0.84
C GLU A 275 8.29 10.42 -2.08
N VAL A 276 8.44 11.43 -2.96
CA VAL A 276 9.16 11.27 -4.22
C VAL A 276 10.65 11.14 -3.97
N SER A 277 11.21 10.11 -4.57
CA SER A 277 12.53 9.59 -4.22
C SER A 277 13.20 9.11 -5.52
N ILE A 278 14.37 9.65 -5.86
CA ILE A 278 15.13 9.27 -7.06
C ILE A 278 16.21 8.25 -6.67
N ALA A 279 16.25 7.10 -7.34
CA ALA A 279 17.36 6.18 -7.17
C ALA A 279 18.63 6.78 -7.77
N ASP A 280 19.67 6.93 -6.95
CA ASP A 280 21.01 7.23 -7.44
C ASP A 280 21.46 6.03 -8.28
N ASP A 281 21.61 6.26 -9.58
CA ASP A 281 22.14 5.26 -10.50
C ASP A 281 23.61 5.04 -10.08
N VAL A 282 23.88 3.95 -9.36
CA VAL A 282 25.25 3.47 -9.18
C VAL A 282 25.63 2.89 -10.54
N SER A 283 25.99 3.78 -11.46
CA SER A 283 26.56 3.42 -12.74
C SER A 283 27.66 2.40 -12.44
N ASP A 284 27.52 1.22 -13.04
CA ASP A 284 28.41 0.10 -12.90
C ASP A 284 29.82 0.51 -13.38
N ASP A 285 30.61 1.13 -12.50
CA ASP A 285 31.98 1.59 -12.79
C ASP A 285 32.92 0.38 -13.00
N SER A 286 32.40 -0.85 -12.88
CA SER A 286 33.08 -2.09 -13.25
C SER A 286 33.00 -2.43 -14.75
N ALA A 287 32.15 -1.73 -15.52
CA ALA A 287 32.00 -1.91 -16.96
C ALA A 287 32.60 -0.77 -17.81
N ARG A 288 33.38 0.15 -17.23
CA ARG A 288 34.31 1.00 -18.01
C ARG A 288 35.43 0.13 -18.58
N LYS A 289 35.14 -0.59 -19.66
CA LYS A 289 36.15 -0.84 -20.69
C LYS A 289 36.72 0.52 -21.07
N GLU A 290 38.05 0.64 -21.04
CA GLU A 290 38.80 1.81 -21.46
C GLU A 290 38.11 2.52 -22.65
N PRO A 291 37.99 3.86 -22.64
CA PRO A 291 37.35 4.57 -23.74
C PRO A 291 38.24 4.47 -24.98
N ALA A 292 38.02 3.44 -25.78
CA ALA A 292 38.52 3.34 -27.13
C ALA A 292 37.64 4.18 -28.06
N HIS A 293 37.50 5.48 -27.79
CA HIS A 293 37.26 6.57 -28.74
C HIS A 293 36.96 7.87 -27.99
N THR A 294 37.68 8.94 -28.33
CA THR A 294 37.31 10.31 -28.01
C THR A 294 35.96 10.62 -28.69
N PRO A 295 34.93 11.06 -27.96
CA PRO A 295 33.62 11.35 -28.53
C PRO A 295 33.75 12.44 -29.60
N ARG A 296 33.15 12.22 -30.77
CA ARG A 296 33.19 13.19 -31.87
C ARG A 296 32.05 14.19 -31.70
N PRO A 297 32.18 15.44 -32.19
CA PRO A 297 31.07 16.39 -32.19
C PRO A 297 29.93 15.83 -33.05
N GLY A 298 28.87 15.33 -32.41
CA GLY A 298 27.74 14.67 -33.07
C GLY A 298 27.32 13.31 -32.48
N ASP A 299 28.07 12.75 -31.53
CA ASP A 299 27.60 11.59 -30.75
C ASP A 299 26.50 12.05 -29.78
N LEU A 300 25.25 11.61 -30.02
CA LEU A 300 24.19 11.65 -29.02
C LEU A 300 24.68 10.77 -27.86
N GLY A 301 24.75 11.32 -26.65
CA GLY A 301 25.18 10.58 -25.46
C GLY A 301 24.32 9.33 -25.22
N SER A 302 24.75 8.44 -24.32
CA SER A 302 23.86 7.41 -23.78
C SER A 302 22.66 8.08 -23.12
N ALA A 303 21.45 7.57 -23.36
CA ALA A 303 20.23 8.09 -22.74
C ALA A 303 20.36 8.02 -21.21
N ASP A 304 19.96 9.09 -20.52
CA ASP A 304 19.96 9.10 -19.06
C ASP A 304 18.74 8.32 -18.57
N HIS A 305 19.00 7.22 -17.86
CA HIS A 305 17.98 6.38 -17.25
C HIS A 305 17.92 6.66 -15.76
N VAL A 306 16.74 7.08 -15.29
CA VAL A 306 16.54 7.41 -13.88
C VAL A 306 15.27 6.71 -13.40
N THR A 307 15.28 6.12 -12.20
CA THR A 307 14.05 5.59 -11.61
C THR A 307 13.65 6.47 -10.45
N ALA A 308 12.50 7.14 -10.56
CA ALA A 308 11.87 7.81 -9.44
C ALA A 308 10.79 6.92 -8.85
N TYR A 309 10.43 7.19 -7.61
CA TYR A 309 9.41 6.43 -6.92
C TYR A 309 8.60 7.35 -6.07
N ALA A 310 7.31 7.08 -5.96
CA ALA A 310 6.37 7.94 -5.27
C ALA A 310 5.23 7.13 -4.68
N THR A 311 4.62 7.70 -3.64
CA THR A 311 3.30 7.30 -3.16
C THR A 311 2.27 8.17 -3.86
N ALA A 312 1.33 7.55 -4.57
CA ALA A 312 0.23 8.23 -5.25
C ALA A 312 -1.11 7.90 -4.57
N TYR A 313 -1.98 8.90 -4.48
CA TYR A 313 -3.34 8.77 -3.98
C TYR A 313 -4.33 9.05 -5.09
N PHE A 314 -5.31 8.18 -5.26
CA PHE A 314 -6.36 8.29 -6.28
C PHE A 314 -7.74 8.31 -5.64
N LEU A 315 -8.60 9.21 -6.11
CA LEU A 315 -10.04 9.12 -5.87
C LEU A 315 -10.60 8.02 -6.76
N ALA A 316 -11.48 7.18 -6.22
CA ALA A 316 -12.00 6.03 -6.92
C ALA A 316 -13.46 5.74 -6.58
N GLU A 317 -14.09 4.94 -7.43
CA GLU A 317 -15.39 4.31 -7.19
C GLU A 317 -15.25 2.79 -7.25
N GLY A 318 -16.19 2.09 -6.61
CA GLY A 318 -16.16 0.65 -6.51
C GLY A 318 -17.50 0.07 -6.16
N GLU A 319 -17.54 -1.26 -6.13
CA GLU A 319 -18.72 -2.03 -5.79
C GLU A 319 -18.40 -3.10 -4.76
N ALA A 320 -19.40 -3.46 -3.96
CA ALA A 320 -19.31 -4.58 -3.04
C ALA A 320 -20.56 -5.44 -3.09
N THR A 321 -20.36 -6.75 -3.13
CA THR A 321 -21.43 -7.72 -2.94
C THR A 321 -21.59 -7.97 -1.45
N VAL A 322 -22.74 -7.62 -0.92
CA VAL A 322 -23.06 -7.71 0.51
C VAL A 322 -24.26 -8.61 0.73
N GLN A 323 -24.30 -9.24 1.90
CA GLN A 323 -25.47 -9.93 2.43
C GLN A 323 -25.99 -9.18 3.64
N THR A 324 -27.29 -8.88 3.61
CA THR A 324 -27.98 -8.20 4.70
C THR A 324 -28.97 -9.16 5.35
N LEU A 325 -28.86 -9.32 6.66
CA LEU A 325 -29.81 -10.08 7.48
C LEU A 325 -30.76 -9.11 8.20
N PHE A 326 -31.97 -8.94 7.67
CA PHE A 326 -33.00 -8.16 8.36
C PHE A 326 -33.74 -9.03 9.38
N ASN A 327 -33.56 -8.77 10.68
CA ASN A 327 -34.43 -9.24 11.79
C ASN A 327 -34.84 -10.73 11.72
N GLY A 328 -33.92 -11.63 11.39
CA GLY A 328 -34.18 -13.08 11.35
C GLY A 328 -34.95 -13.58 10.11
N GLY A 329 -35.08 -12.76 9.07
CA GLY A 329 -35.56 -13.16 7.74
C GLY A 329 -34.50 -13.85 6.88
N ASP A 330 -34.89 -14.24 5.67
CA ASP A 330 -33.97 -14.81 4.68
C ASP A 330 -32.89 -13.77 4.30
N PRO A 331 -31.64 -14.18 4.12
CA PRO A 331 -30.57 -13.27 3.72
C PRO A 331 -30.82 -12.72 2.32
N GLU A 332 -30.72 -11.40 2.17
CA GLU A 332 -30.76 -10.73 0.87
C GLU A 332 -29.33 -10.44 0.42
N VAL A 333 -29.02 -10.74 -0.85
CA VAL A 333 -27.73 -10.42 -1.47
C VAL A 333 -27.93 -9.26 -2.44
N SER A 334 -27.16 -8.19 -2.25
CA SER A 334 -27.22 -6.99 -3.07
C SER A 334 -25.82 -6.49 -3.43
N VAL A 335 -25.73 -5.72 -4.52
CA VAL A 335 -24.51 -4.99 -4.88
C VAL A 335 -24.67 -3.54 -4.45
N LEU A 336 -23.77 -3.06 -3.60
CA LEU A 336 -23.68 -1.67 -3.18
C LEU A 336 -22.59 -0.97 -3.98
N HIS A 337 -22.85 0.29 -4.35
CA HIS A 337 -21.88 1.14 -5.03
C HIS A 337 -21.30 2.13 -4.01
N TYR A 338 -20.00 2.35 -4.11
CA TYR A 338 -19.25 3.26 -3.26
C TYR A 338 -18.54 4.27 -4.16
N ASP A 339 -18.77 5.54 -3.89
CA ASP A 339 -18.20 6.67 -4.62
C ASP A 339 -17.28 7.51 -3.72
N ASN A 340 -16.83 6.95 -2.60
CA ASN A 340 -15.99 7.61 -1.59
C ASN A 340 -14.71 6.82 -1.29
N ILE A 341 -14.11 6.19 -2.30
CA ILE A 341 -12.92 5.35 -2.13
C ILE A 341 -11.65 6.17 -2.38
N LEU A 342 -10.66 6.01 -1.49
CA LEU A 342 -9.30 6.49 -1.68
C LEU A 342 -8.36 5.28 -1.89
N VAL A 343 -7.61 5.29 -2.98
CA VAL A 343 -6.61 4.27 -3.30
C VAL A 343 -5.22 4.85 -3.11
N ARG A 344 -4.42 4.24 -2.23
CA ARG A 344 -3.00 4.53 -2.05
C ARG A 344 -2.17 3.50 -2.81
N ALA A 345 -1.30 3.95 -3.71
CA ALA A 345 -0.40 3.09 -4.47
C ALA A 345 1.06 3.54 -4.32
N GLU A 346 1.97 2.58 -4.12
CA GLU A 346 3.41 2.81 -4.17
C GLU A 346 3.91 2.45 -5.56
N LEU A 347 4.49 3.41 -6.28
CA LEU A 347 4.81 3.28 -7.70
C LEU A 347 6.29 3.60 -7.98
N SER A 348 6.84 2.97 -9.01
CA SER A 348 8.08 3.37 -9.67
C SER A 348 7.81 3.96 -11.05
N PHE A 349 8.64 4.93 -11.42
CA PHE A 349 8.56 5.68 -12.66
C PHE A 349 9.95 5.63 -13.30
N HIS A 350 10.03 4.98 -14.46
CA HIS A 350 11.25 4.91 -15.23
C HIS A 350 11.31 6.09 -16.19
N PHE A 351 12.33 6.92 -16.02
CA PHE A 351 12.63 8.05 -16.88
C PHE A 351 13.68 7.64 -17.92
N THR A 352 13.48 8.09 -19.15
CA THR A 352 14.49 8.06 -20.22
C THR A 352 14.53 9.45 -20.83
N ASP A 353 15.68 10.13 -20.73
CA ASP A 353 15.86 11.51 -21.18
C ASP A 353 14.80 12.47 -20.60
N GLY A 354 14.45 12.28 -19.32
CA GLY A 354 13.47 13.11 -18.60
C GLY A 354 12.00 12.79 -18.88
N LEU A 355 11.70 11.77 -19.70
CA LEU A 355 10.34 11.32 -19.99
C LEU A 355 10.04 9.99 -19.30
N ILE A 356 8.86 9.88 -18.68
CA ILE A 356 8.39 8.62 -18.09
C ILE A 356 8.04 7.65 -19.21
N THR A 357 8.77 6.54 -19.28
CA THR A 357 8.61 5.47 -20.27
C THR A 357 7.90 4.24 -19.70
N ALA A 358 7.95 4.03 -18.39
CA ALA A 358 7.23 2.97 -17.71
C ALA A 358 6.81 3.39 -16.30
N VAL A 359 5.67 2.83 -15.86
CA VAL A 359 5.14 2.94 -14.50
C VAL A 359 4.88 1.53 -14.00
N GLU A 360 5.37 1.21 -12.81
CA GLU A 360 5.16 -0.10 -12.20
C GLU A 360 4.75 0.02 -10.74
N ALA A 361 3.87 -0.88 -10.29
CA ALA A 361 3.48 -0.96 -8.89
C ALA A 361 4.56 -1.60 -8.04
N GLU A 362 4.98 -0.96 -6.96
CA GLU A 362 6.01 -1.46 -6.05
C GLU A 362 5.44 -2.36 -4.95
N ALA A 363 4.16 -2.18 -4.63
CA ALA A 363 3.39 -2.96 -3.66
C ALA A 363 1.93 -3.12 -4.17
N GLU A 364 1.14 -3.92 -3.44
CA GLU A 364 -0.32 -3.88 -3.62
C GLU A 364 -0.83 -2.48 -3.24
N ALA A 365 -1.81 -1.98 -4.00
CA ALA A 365 -2.47 -0.74 -3.66
C ALA A 365 -3.52 -0.99 -2.57
N GLU A 366 -3.69 -0.02 -1.66
CA GLU A 366 -4.62 -0.12 -0.55
C GLU A 366 -5.81 0.80 -0.78
N ALA A 367 -7.03 0.24 -0.73
CA ALA A 367 -8.28 0.97 -0.80
C ALA A 367 -8.86 1.19 0.60
N THR A 368 -9.25 2.43 0.86
CA THR A 368 -9.93 2.86 2.09
C THR A 368 -11.18 3.66 1.77
N LEU A 369 -12.12 3.76 2.72
CA LEU A 369 -13.28 4.63 2.60
C LEU A 369 -12.95 6.00 3.19
N VAL A 370 -13.21 7.06 2.42
CA VAL A 370 -13.04 8.43 2.86
C VAL A 370 -14.21 8.83 3.76
N ARG A 371 -13.87 9.48 4.87
CA ARG A 371 -14.83 10.03 5.81
C ARG A 371 -15.36 11.37 5.30
N SER A 372 -16.66 11.59 5.48
CA SER A 372 -17.31 12.88 5.28
C SER A 372 -17.61 13.59 6.60
N ALA A 373 -17.20 13.00 7.72
CA ALA A 373 -17.54 13.50 9.04
C ALA A 373 -16.46 13.17 10.08
N TYR A 374 -16.40 13.99 11.13
CA TYR A 374 -15.35 13.99 12.14
C TYR A 374 -15.91 14.24 13.54
N ASP A 375 -15.17 13.83 14.57
CA ASP A 375 -15.58 13.97 15.97
C ASP A 375 -15.54 15.42 16.45
N ASP A 376 -14.62 16.23 15.92
CA ASP A 376 -14.50 17.67 16.18
C ASP A 376 -14.08 18.44 14.92
N ASP A 377 -14.40 19.74 14.87
CA ASP A 377 -14.13 20.64 13.74
C ASP A 377 -12.64 20.88 13.51
N SER A 378 -11.83 20.81 14.57
CA SER A 378 -10.38 20.92 14.48
C SER A 378 -9.76 19.67 13.85
N ASP A 379 -10.22 18.46 14.16
CA ASP A 379 -9.78 17.22 13.51
C ASP A 379 -10.04 17.30 12.01
N ALA A 380 -11.22 17.77 11.58
CA ALA A 380 -11.51 17.99 10.16
C ALA A 380 -10.46 18.90 9.48
N LEU A 381 -10.06 20.01 10.10
CA LEU A 381 -8.99 20.88 9.56
C LEU A 381 -7.62 20.20 9.53
N HIS A 382 -7.26 19.43 10.56
CA HIS A 382 -5.99 18.70 10.57
C HIS A 382 -5.94 17.61 9.50
N ARG A 383 -7.08 16.99 9.19
CA ARG A 383 -7.22 16.01 8.10
C ARG A 383 -7.16 16.67 6.73
N LEU A 384 -7.66 17.89 6.60
CA LEU A 384 -7.47 18.68 5.39
C LEU A 384 -5.99 19.03 5.19
N ASP A 385 -5.30 19.48 6.25
CA ASP A 385 -3.86 19.73 6.23
C ASP A 385 -3.09 18.48 5.79
N GLU A 386 -3.41 17.31 6.36
CA GLU A 386 -2.82 16.02 5.99
C GLU A 386 -3.02 15.72 4.51
N ALA A 387 -4.24 15.86 3.98
CA ALA A 387 -4.53 15.65 2.57
C ALA A 387 -3.78 16.64 1.66
N LEU A 388 -3.70 17.92 2.04
CA LEU A 388 -3.00 18.97 1.29
C LEU A 388 -1.49 18.74 1.22
N THR A 389 -0.87 18.06 2.20
CA THR A 389 0.57 17.72 2.13
C THR A 389 0.93 16.81 0.95
N TRP A 390 -0.06 16.16 0.34
CA TRP A 390 0.13 15.28 -0.81
C TRP A 390 -0.04 16.01 -2.15
N VAL A 391 -0.41 17.29 -2.17
CA VAL A 391 -0.38 18.10 -3.39
C VAL A 391 1.08 18.42 -3.73
N PRO A 392 1.58 18.04 -4.93
CA PRO A 392 2.96 18.29 -5.30
C PRO A 392 3.38 19.74 -5.20
N GLY A 393 4.49 20.01 -4.51
CA GLY A 393 5.06 21.35 -4.37
C GLY A 393 4.23 22.34 -3.54
N LEU A 394 3.09 21.95 -2.96
CA LEU A 394 2.25 22.84 -2.16
C LEU A 394 2.67 22.81 -0.69
N GLU A 395 3.08 23.95 -0.16
CA GLU A 395 3.33 24.14 1.28
C GLU A 395 2.23 25.03 1.87
N LEU A 396 1.06 24.43 2.16
CA LEU A 396 -0.11 25.12 2.69
C LEU A 396 -0.64 24.41 3.94
N ARG A 397 -0.90 25.17 5.01
CA ARG A 397 -1.40 24.66 6.30
C ARG A 397 -2.51 25.57 6.81
N VAL A 398 -3.75 25.11 6.74
CA VAL A 398 -4.97 25.86 7.04
C VAL A 398 -5.35 25.74 8.51
N ALA A 399 -5.12 24.59 9.16
CA ALA A 399 -5.51 24.37 10.56
C ALA A 399 -5.01 25.46 11.55
N PRO A 400 -3.80 26.02 11.42
CA PRO A 400 -3.34 27.12 12.28
C PRO A 400 -4.19 28.40 12.21
N LEU A 401 -4.98 28.61 11.14
CA LEU A 401 -5.80 29.81 10.97
C LEU A 401 -6.96 29.89 11.98
N LEU A 402 -7.49 28.75 12.45
CA LEU A 402 -8.65 28.70 13.35
C LEU A 402 -8.42 29.45 14.68
N GLY A 403 -7.15 29.61 15.09
CA GLY A 403 -6.76 30.32 16.31
C GLY A 403 -5.86 31.53 16.08
N SER A 404 -5.72 32.01 14.83
CA SER A 404 -4.81 33.10 14.47
C SER A 404 -5.54 34.42 14.24
N ASP A 405 -4.81 35.54 14.31
CA ASP A 405 -5.35 36.86 13.95
C ASP A 405 -5.56 37.03 12.43
N SER A 406 -5.02 36.10 11.62
CA SER A 406 -5.20 36.06 10.16
C SER A 406 -6.25 35.01 9.78
N SER A 407 -7.18 35.39 8.91
CA SER A 407 -8.11 34.46 8.25
C SER A 407 -7.59 33.99 6.90
N GLU A 408 -6.50 34.58 6.39
CA GLU A 408 -6.01 34.35 5.03
C GLU A 408 -4.61 33.74 5.04
N LEU A 409 -4.37 32.85 4.08
CA LEU A 409 -3.06 32.27 3.78
C LEU A 409 -2.91 32.13 2.26
N SER A 410 -1.69 32.22 1.75
CA SER A 410 -1.41 31.83 0.37
C SER A 410 -0.06 31.13 0.25
N ALA A 411 0.02 30.19 -0.67
CA ALA A 411 1.21 29.43 -0.98
C ALA A 411 1.39 29.35 -2.50
N ARG A 412 2.63 29.45 -2.96
CA ARG A 412 2.97 29.10 -4.35
C ARG A 412 3.26 27.61 -4.41
N ILE A 413 2.89 27.00 -5.52
CA ILE A 413 3.23 25.62 -5.78
C ILE A 413 4.64 25.59 -6.38
N GLN A 414 5.55 24.86 -5.75
CA GLN A 414 6.93 24.73 -6.24
C GLN A 414 6.93 24.07 -7.62
N GLY A 415 7.69 24.65 -8.55
CA GLY A 415 7.83 24.13 -9.92
C GLY A 415 6.77 24.59 -10.92
N VAL A 416 5.71 25.31 -10.49
CA VAL A 416 4.69 25.85 -11.40
C VAL A 416 4.33 27.30 -11.03
N PRO A 417 3.86 28.14 -11.97
CA PRO A 417 3.54 29.55 -11.71
C PRO A 417 2.18 29.75 -10.99
N THR A 418 1.60 28.70 -10.41
CA THR A 418 0.28 28.75 -9.75
C THR A 418 0.41 29.14 -8.27
N ARG A 419 -0.51 30.00 -7.80
CA ARG A 419 -0.69 30.30 -6.38
C ARG A 419 -2.04 29.80 -5.90
N VAL A 420 -2.04 29.19 -4.72
CA VAL A 420 -3.26 28.83 -3.98
C VAL A 420 -3.41 29.83 -2.83
N SER A 421 -4.57 30.45 -2.72
CA SER A 421 -4.95 31.28 -1.57
C SER A 421 -6.16 30.68 -0.87
N THR A 422 -6.24 30.89 0.44
CA THR A 422 -7.31 30.35 1.27
C THR A 422 -7.79 31.37 2.27
N THR A 423 -9.10 31.43 2.48
CA THR A 423 -9.74 32.28 3.48
C THR A 423 -10.60 31.42 4.40
N LEU A 424 -10.18 31.27 5.66
CA LEU A 424 -10.93 30.55 6.70
C LEU A 424 -11.83 31.52 7.47
N THR A 425 -13.13 31.27 7.43
CA THR A 425 -14.16 31.98 8.18
C THR A 425 -14.66 31.10 9.33
N PRO A 426 -14.19 31.32 10.57
CA PRO A 426 -14.68 30.58 11.72
C PRO A 426 -16.14 30.95 12.04
N ARG A 427 -16.91 29.95 12.46
CA ARG A 427 -18.30 30.03 12.93
C ARG A 427 -18.39 29.35 14.30
N ASP A 428 -19.50 29.54 15.02
CA ASP A 428 -19.69 28.98 16.37
C ASP A 428 -19.74 27.44 16.32
N GLY A 429 -18.60 26.78 16.55
CA GLY A 429 -18.45 25.33 16.42
C GLY A 429 -18.56 24.84 14.96
N ALA A 430 -18.10 25.63 14.00
CA ALA A 430 -18.11 25.30 12.57
C ALA A 430 -17.07 26.18 11.85
N TRP A 431 -16.78 25.88 10.59
CA TRP A 431 -15.96 26.76 9.76
C TRP A 431 -16.32 26.64 8.28
N GLU A 432 -16.02 27.69 7.55
CA GLU A 432 -16.08 27.72 6.08
C GLU A 432 -14.71 28.15 5.56
N LEU A 433 -14.23 27.47 4.54
CA LEU A 433 -12.94 27.71 3.91
C LEU A 433 -13.18 27.92 2.42
N GLU A 434 -12.83 29.10 1.94
CA GLU A 434 -12.76 29.40 0.51
C GLU A 434 -11.32 29.17 0.04
N LEU A 435 -11.13 28.33 -0.99
CA LEU A 435 -9.85 28.20 -1.70
C LEU A 435 -9.97 28.83 -3.08
N ALA A 436 -8.96 29.60 -3.46
CA ALA A 436 -8.83 30.19 -4.78
C ALA A 436 -7.51 29.79 -5.43
N ILE A 437 -7.54 29.48 -6.73
CA ILE A 437 -6.35 29.22 -7.53
C ILE A 437 -6.15 30.38 -8.50
N GLU A 438 -5.00 31.05 -8.38
CA GLU A 438 -4.54 32.12 -9.25
C GLU A 438 -3.56 31.57 -10.29
N HIS A 439 -3.93 31.68 -11.57
CA HIS A 439 -3.07 31.34 -12.70
C HIS A 439 -2.33 32.59 -13.20
N ASP A 440 -0.99 32.51 -13.32
CA ASP A 440 -0.17 33.66 -13.73
C ASP A 440 -0.40 33.98 -15.23
N GLY A 441 -0.91 35.19 -15.53
CA GLY A 441 -1.02 35.70 -16.91
C GLY A 441 -2.40 35.65 -17.57
N THR A 442 -3.45 35.20 -16.88
CA THR A 442 -4.85 35.30 -17.34
C THR A 442 -5.62 36.33 -16.52
N ASP A 443 -6.11 37.38 -17.18
CA ASP A 443 -7.07 38.35 -16.60
C ASP A 443 -8.34 37.61 -16.13
N ASP A 444 -8.66 37.76 -14.83
CA ASP A 444 -9.96 37.57 -14.18
C ASP A 444 -10.61 36.17 -14.01
N SER A 445 -9.98 35.05 -14.35
CA SER A 445 -10.54 33.72 -14.00
C SER A 445 -9.89 33.11 -12.76
N LEU A 446 -10.54 33.27 -11.60
CA LEU A 446 -10.24 32.52 -10.38
C LEU A 446 -11.06 31.23 -10.36
N ASP A 447 -10.39 30.09 -10.21
CA ASP A 447 -11.07 28.86 -9.81
C ASP A 447 -11.32 28.92 -8.30
N LEU A 448 -12.57 28.73 -7.88
CA LEU A 448 -13.00 28.81 -6.48
C LEU A 448 -13.55 27.46 -6.01
N LEU A 449 -13.21 27.10 -4.78
CA LEU A 449 -13.71 25.92 -4.08
C LEU A 449 -14.13 26.30 -2.67
N GLU A 450 -15.30 25.87 -2.24
CA GLU A 450 -15.81 26.07 -0.89
C GLU A 450 -15.77 24.75 -0.12
N VAL A 451 -15.21 24.77 1.08
CA VAL A 451 -15.21 23.66 2.02
C VAL A 451 -15.89 24.12 3.30
N SER A 452 -16.95 23.44 3.71
CA SER A 452 -17.64 23.72 4.98
C SER A 452 -17.47 22.57 5.94
N CYS A 453 -17.44 22.89 7.23
CA CYS A 453 -17.54 21.93 8.32
C CYS A 453 -18.61 22.43 9.27
N ASP A 454 -19.74 21.73 9.28
CA ASP A 454 -20.94 22.11 10.01
C ASP A 454 -21.26 21.08 11.09
N TYR A 455 -21.63 21.58 12.26
CA TYR A 455 -22.10 20.74 13.36
C TYR A 455 -23.45 20.10 13.03
N ASP A 456 -23.57 18.78 13.16
CA ASP A 456 -24.83 18.04 13.03
C ASP A 456 -25.50 17.82 14.40
N PRO A 457 -26.61 18.52 14.70
CA PRO A 457 -27.37 18.31 15.94
C PRO A 457 -27.99 16.91 16.04
N GLY A 458 -28.13 16.19 14.91
CA GLY A 458 -28.62 14.82 14.84
C GLY A 458 -27.65 13.78 15.41
N SER A 459 -26.39 14.15 15.65
CA SER A 459 -25.36 13.27 16.24
C SER A 459 -25.63 12.87 17.69
N TRP A 460 -26.59 13.49 18.39
CA TRP A 460 -26.91 13.16 19.79
C TRP A 460 -27.75 11.90 19.94
N TRP A 461 -27.23 10.93 20.70
CA TRP A 461 -27.99 9.76 21.11
C TRP A 461 -28.69 10.02 22.45
N GLY A 462 -30.02 9.93 22.49
CA GLY A 462 -30.82 10.20 23.69
C GLY A 462 -31.28 11.66 23.83
N GLY A 463 -31.01 12.52 22.84
CA GLY A 463 -31.43 13.93 22.80
C GLY A 463 -30.38 14.91 23.34
N TYR A 464 -30.48 16.18 22.93
CA TYR A 464 -29.45 17.22 23.14
C TYR A 464 -29.12 17.54 24.62
N HIS A 465 -30.04 17.30 25.56
CA HIS A 465 -29.86 17.68 26.97
C HIS A 465 -29.46 16.52 27.91
N ASP A 466 -29.89 15.29 27.60
CA ASP A 466 -29.71 14.12 28.47
C ASP A 466 -28.95 12.97 27.75
N GLY A 467 -28.50 13.22 26.51
CA GLY A 467 -27.85 12.25 25.66
C GLY A 467 -26.32 12.23 25.76
N VAL A 468 -25.71 11.42 24.90
CA VAL A 468 -24.26 11.43 24.63
C VAL A 468 -24.08 11.74 23.15
N GLN A 469 -23.11 12.58 22.82
CA GLN A 469 -22.76 12.86 21.43
C GLN A 469 -22.14 11.61 20.81
N GLY A 470 -22.72 11.12 19.71
CA GLY A 470 -22.15 10.04 18.92
C GLY A 470 -20.89 10.50 18.18
N PRO A 471 -20.11 9.56 17.62
CA PRO A 471 -18.99 9.91 16.74
C PRO A 471 -19.48 10.67 15.50
N ASP A 472 -18.55 11.31 14.78
CA ASP A 472 -18.80 11.93 13.46
C ASP A 472 -19.81 13.11 13.49
N ALA A 473 -19.77 13.93 14.54
CA ALA A 473 -20.70 15.03 14.77
C ALA A 473 -20.50 16.26 13.86
N TYR A 474 -19.37 16.35 13.16
CA TYR A 474 -19.02 17.47 12.31
C TYR A 474 -18.96 17.01 10.86
N GLN A 475 -19.94 17.44 10.06
CA GLN A 475 -20.10 17.05 8.67
C GLN A 475 -19.32 18.00 7.77
N VAL A 476 -18.55 17.44 6.85
CA VAL A 476 -17.77 18.19 5.88
C VAL A 476 -18.45 18.15 4.53
N GLY A 477 -18.66 19.33 3.95
CA GLY A 477 -19.08 19.52 2.57
C GLY A 477 -17.96 20.13 1.73
N VAL A 478 -17.82 19.67 0.49
CA VAL A 478 -16.98 20.34 -0.52
C VAL A 478 -17.88 20.69 -1.70
N SER A 479 -17.88 21.95 -2.12
CA SER A 479 -18.71 22.42 -3.22
C SER A 479 -17.95 23.38 -4.14
N GLY A 480 -18.25 23.28 -5.43
CA GLY A 480 -17.55 24.03 -6.47
C GLY A 480 -17.69 23.37 -7.84
N PRO A 481 -17.17 24.00 -8.89
CA PRO A 481 -17.11 23.40 -10.22
C PRO A 481 -16.15 22.20 -10.24
N ASP A 482 -16.56 21.13 -10.95
CA ASP A 482 -15.76 19.91 -11.18
C ASP A 482 -15.36 19.12 -9.91
N VAL A 483 -16.13 19.27 -8.83
CA VAL A 483 -15.87 18.64 -7.52
C VAL A 483 -16.47 17.23 -7.46
N MET A 484 -15.70 16.27 -6.95
CA MET A 484 -16.14 14.91 -6.63
C MET A 484 -16.60 14.83 -5.17
N GLY A 485 -17.75 15.44 -4.85
CA GLY A 485 -18.14 15.74 -3.46
C GLY A 485 -18.28 14.54 -2.50
N SER A 486 -18.39 13.31 -3.01
CA SER A 486 -18.47 12.09 -2.21
C SER A 486 -17.13 11.69 -1.55
N HIS A 487 -15.99 12.23 -2.03
CA HIS A 487 -14.66 11.92 -1.49
C HIS A 487 -14.20 12.85 -0.36
N GLY A 488 -15.12 13.57 0.28
CA GLY A 488 -14.85 14.39 1.47
C GLY A 488 -13.67 15.36 1.26
N LEU A 489 -12.80 15.50 2.28
CA LEU A 489 -11.65 16.40 2.23
C LEU A 489 -10.60 16.04 1.17
N TRP A 490 -10.51 14.78 0.73
CA TRP A 490 -9.59 14.35 -0.32
C TRP A 490 -9.98 14.86 -1.71
N THR A 491 -11.19 15.38 -1.86
CA THR A 491 -11.62 16.11 -3.06
C THR A 491 -10.83 17.40 -3.25
N VAL A 492 -10.43 18.06 -2.16
CA VAL A 492 -9.72 19.35 -2.21
C VAL A 492 -8.36 19.22 -2.91
N PRO A 493 -7.44 18.32 -2.50
CA PRO A 493 -6.16 18.19 -3.20
C PRO A 493 -6.34 17.67 -4.63
N ALA A 494 -7.32 16.80 -4.90
CA ALA A 494 -7.61 16.34 -6.26
C ALA A 494 -8.07 17.48 -7.17
N TRP A 495 -8.93 18.36 -6.66
CA TRP A 495 -9.37 19.56 -7.36
C TRP A 495 -8.19 20.49 -7.63
N ILE A 496 -7.33 20.76 -6.65
CA ILE A 496 -6.12 21.59 -6.84
C ILE A 496 -5.24 21.01 -7.95
N ILE A 497 -4.92 19.71 -7.88
CA ILE A 497 -4.06 19.03 -8.86
C ILE A 497 -4.64 19.12 -10.28
N SER A 498 -5.98 19.04 -10.42
CA SER A 498 -6.67 19.10 -11.71
C SER A 498 -6.62 20.48 -12.38
N LYS A 499 -6.40 21.54 -11.59
CA LYS A 499 -6.36 22.93 -12.08
C LYS A 499 -4.94 23.40 -12.38
N ILE A 500 -3.91 22.67 -11.97
CA ILE A 500 -2.51 23.04 -12.22
C ILE A 500 -2.12 22.69 -13.66
N ASP A 501 -1.50 23.64 -14.35
CA ASP A 501 -0.79 23.37 -15.59
C ASP A 501 0.62 22.82 -15.29
N TRP A 502 0.76 21.50 -15.39
CA TRP A 502 2.03 20.80 -15.16
C TRP A 502 2.99 20.86 -16.37
N GLU A 503 2.65 21.57 -17.45
CA GLU A 503 3.55 21.77 -18.61
C GLU A 503 4.43 23.04 -18.51
N ALA A 504 4.15 23.94 -17.56
CA ALA A 504 4.71 25.29 -17.46
C ALA A 504 6.16 25.37 -16.96
#